data_AF-A0AAW2YIW8-F1
#
_entry.id   AF-A0AAW2YIW8-F1
#
_cell.length_a   1.000
_cell.length_b   1.000
_cell.length_c   1.000
_cell.angle_alpha   90.00
_cell.angle_beta   90.00
_cell.angle_gamma   90.00
#
_symmetry.space_group_name_H-M   'P 1'
#
loop_
_entity.id
_entity.type
_entity.pdbx_description
1 polymer ?
#
loop_
_entity_poly.entity_id
_entity_poly.type
_entity_poly.pdbx_seq_one_letter_code
_entity_poly.pdbx_strand_id
1 'polypeptide(L)'
;MLLKVIFFLATIAVVFAGHKIEVVNRCGGRALLMYTGIPGGRPIDVNNGYYTDGDLRSFIIYRQGGSCGLNGENCITVEGSLFNTPDGRAQNSVNLSLVGSHKINNPASFTFAGATFKCSGRKDSATCKCGYGGAYCADGDGRSGAAIRSGYGNNQGLKITFC
;
A
#
# COMPACT_ATOMS: atom_id res chain seq x y z
N MET A 1 36.70 35.95 -5.90
CA MET A 1 36.69 34.59 -5.33
C MET A 1 35.26 34.31 -4.86
N LEU A 2 34.48 33.55 -5.63
CA LEU A 2 33.04 33.36 -5.42
C LEU A 2 32.83 32.15 -4.48
N LEU A 3 32.32 32.39 -3.27
CA LEU A 3 32.05 31.34 -2.28
C LEU A 3 30.83 30.53 -2.72
N LYS A 4 31.06 29.29 -3.18
CA LYS A 4 29.98 28.33 -3.50
C LYS A 4 29.44 27.75 -2.19
N VAL A 5 28.31 28.23 -1.73
CA VAL A 5 27.56 27.62 -0.62
C VAL A 5 26.84 26.39 -1.16
N ILE A 6 27.30 25.20 -0.75
CA ILE A 6 26.67 23.92 -1.07
C ILE A 6 25.64 23.63 0.02
N PHE A 7 24.35 23.75 -0.30
CA PHE A 7 23.26 23.29 0.58
C PHE A 7 23.18 21.77 0.50
N PHE A 8 23.59 21.09 1.57
CA PHE A 8 23.30 19.67 1.77
C PHE A 8 21.86 19.55 2.29
N LEU A 9 20.91 19.18 1.42
CA LEU A 9 19.59 18.75 1.88
C LEU A 9 19.75 17.35 2.51
N ALA A 10 19.82 17.30 3.84
CA ALA A 10 19.71 16.05 4.57
C ALA A 10 18.29 15.49 4.39
N THR A 11 18.15 14.39 3.65
CA THR A 11 16.91 13.61 3.62
C THR A 11 16.72 12.96 4.98
N ILE A 12 15.80 13.48 5.80
CA ILE A 12 15.42 12.87 7.07
C ILE A 12 14.72 11.55 6.76
N ALA A 13 15.36 10.43 7.10
CA ALA A 13 14.70 9.14 7.10
C ALA A 13 13.62 9.16 8.20
N VAL A 14 12.35 9.07 7.80
CA VAL A 14 11.24 8.99 8.75
C VAL A 14 11.23 7.58 9.31
N VAL A 15 11.71 7.41 10.54
CA VAL A 15 11.59 6.15 11.29
C VAL A 15 10.26 6.20 12.04
N PHE A 16 9.34 5.30 11.69
CA PHE A 16 8.11 5.14 12.45
C PHE A 16 8.35 4.18 13.62
N ALA A 17 7.65 4.37 14.74
CA ALA A 17 7.69 3.44 15.87
C ALA A 17 6.97 2.11 15.57
N GLY A 18 6.13 2.09 14.54
CA GLY A 18 5.38 0.94 14.05
C GLY A 18 5.00 1.13 12.58
N HIS A 19 4.28 0.18 12.00
CA HIS A 19 3.77 0.33 10.64
C HIS A 19 2.70 1.41 10.59
N LYS A 20 2.78 2.28 9.58
CA LYS A 20 1.81 3.36 9.37
C LYS A 20 1.23 3.29 7.97
N ILE A 21 -0.09 3.28 7.88
CA ILE A 21 -0.82 3.40 6.63
C ILE A 21 -1.52 4.76 6.61
N GLU A 22 -1.14 5.62 5.68
CA GLU A 22 -1.89 6.84 5.35
C GLU A 22 -2.91 6.51 4.27
N VAL A 23 -4.17 6.89 4.47
CA VAL A 23 -5.23 6.72 3.48
C VAL A 23 -5.74 8.08 3.04
N VAL A 24 -5.74 8.29 1.73
CA VAL A 24 -6.33 9.47 1.08
C VAL A 24 -7.50 8.99 0.24
N ASN A 25 -8.72 9.25 0.68
CA ASN A 25 -9.94 8.88 -0.03
C ASN A 25 -10.63 10.11 -0.59
N ARG A 26 -10.60 10.30 -1.91
CA ARG A 26 -11.14 11.50 -2.59
C ARG A 26 -12.53 11.33 -3.18
N CYS A 27 -13.04 10.10 -3.29
CA CYS A 27 -14.36 9.78 -3.83
C CYS A 27 -15.41 9.45 -2.75
N GLY A 28 -15.13 9.85 -1.50
CA GLY A 28 -16.01 9.61 -0.35
C GLY A 28 -16.17 8.12 0.00
N GLY A 29 -17.17 7.79 0.82
CA GLY A 29 -17.34 6.42 1.35
C GLY A 29 -16.30 6.06 2.41
N ARG A 30 -16.13 4.76 2.67
CA ARG A 30 -15.26 4.24 3.74
C ARG A 30 -14.12 3.42 3.16
N ALA A 31 -12.89 3.71 3.56
CA ALA A 31 -11.77 2.80 3.36
C ALA A 31 -11.79 1.74 4.47
N LEU A 32 -11.91 0.48 4.11
CA LEU A 32 -11.98 -0.64 5.05
C LEU A 32 -10.72 -1.49 4.95
N LEU A 33 -10.12 -1.78 6.11
CA LEU A 33 -8.98 -2.67 6.29
C LEU A 33 -9.44 -4.03 6.81
N MET A 34 -8.96 -5.09 6.18
CA MET A 34 -9.02 -6.47 6.65
C MET A 34 -7.62 -7.07 6.63
N TYR A 35 -7.29 -7.97 7.55
CA TYR A 35 -6.00 -8.66 7.56
C TYR A 35 -6.09 -9.98 8.35
N THR A 36 -5.08 -10.84 8.20
CA THR A 36 -5.04 -12.12 8.92
C THR A 36 -4.87 -11.88 10.42
N GLY A 37 -5.78 -12.43 11.23
CA GLY A 37 -5.76 -12.24 12.68
C GLY A 37 -6.48 -10.98 13.16
N ILE A 38 -7.24 -10.31 12.30
CA ILE A 38 -8.04 -9.14 12.68
C ILE A 38 -9.01 -9.48 13.84
N PRO A 39 -9.02 -8.69 14.93
CA PRO A 39 -9.90 -8.93 16.06
C PRO A 39 -11.38 -8.94 15.64
N GLY A 40 -12.09 -10.02 15.97
CA GLY A 40 -13.52 -10.16 15.70
C GLY A 40 -13.89 -10.39 14.24
N GLY A 41 -12.93 -10.56 13.32
CA GLY A 41 -13.20 -10.92 11.92
C GLY A 41 -13.97 -9.85 11.12
N ARG A 42 -13.94 -8.59 11.56
CA ARG A 42 -14.69 -7.49 10.94
C ARG A 42 -13.74 -6.45 10.36
N PRO A 43 -14.06 -5.86 9.20
CA PRO A 43 -13.24 -4.79 8.64
C PRO A 43 -13.17 -3.57 9.58
N ILE A 44 -11.99 -2.96 9.66
CA ILE A 44 -11.74 -1.73 10.41
C ILE A 44 -11.84 -0.55 9.45
N ASP A 45 -12.50 0.54 9.87
CA ASP A 45 -12.49 1.79 9.11
C ASP A 45 -11.15 2.50 9.27
N VAL A 46 -10.50 2.77 8.13
CA VAL A 46 -9.17 3.36 8.08
C VAL A 46 -9.14 4.63 7.21
N ASN A 47 -10.28 5.32 7.04
CA ASN A 47 -10.34 6.56 6.27
C ASN A 47 -9.32 7.62 6.72
N ASN A 48 -8.95 7.63 8.01
CA ASN A 48 -7.98 8.56 8.59
C ASN A 48 -6.57 7.94 8.73
N GLY A 49 -6.32 6.83 8.04
CA GLY A 49 -5.13 6.02 8.19
C GLY A 49 -5.25 4.95 9.29
N TYR A 50 -4.17 4.20 9.44
CA TYR A 50 -4.04 3.10 10.40
C TYR A 50 -2.62 3.04 10.93
N TYR A 51 -2.48 2.67 12.21
CA TYR A 51 -1.20 2.50 12.88
C TYR A 51 -1.22 1.19 13.67
N THR A 52 -0.09 0.49 13.67
CA THR A 52 0.10 -0.71 14.50
C THR A 52 1.58 -0.93 14.81
N ASP A 53 1.86 -1.39 16.03
CA ASP A 53 3.19 -1.84 16.46
C ASP A 53 3.48 -3.29 16.05
N GLY A 54 2.47 -4.01 15.58
CA GLY A 54 2.55 -5.41 15.13
C GLY A 54 2.48 -5.58 13.62
N ASP A 55 2.76 -6.80 13.16
CA ASP A 55 2.68 -7.17 11.76
C ASP A 55 1.25 -7.01 11.19
N LEU A 56 1.16 -6.55 9.95
CA LEU A 56 -0.03 -6.62 9.10
C LEU A 56 0.20 -7.67 8.03
N ARG A 57 -0.23 -8.91 8.29
CA ARG A 57 -0.09 -10.03 7.35
C ARG A 57 -1.33 -10.18 6.47
N SER A 58 -1.11 -10.33 5.16
CA SER A 58 -2.15 -10.52 4.15
C SER A 58 -3.30 -9.51 4.31
N PHE A 59 -2.94 -8.24 4.47
CA PHE A 59 -3.93 -7.18 4.59
C PHE A 59 -4.54 -6.88 3.21
N ILE A 60 -5.78 -6.42 3.22
CA ILE A 60 -6.45 -5.76 2.11
C ILE A 60 -7.03 -4.45 2.59
N ILE A 61 -6.92 -3.41 1.77
CA ILE A 61 -7.62 -2.14 1.97
C ILE A 61 -8.39 -1.82 0.70
N TYR A 62 -9.67 -1.52 0.85
CA TYR A 62 -10.56 -1.21 -0.26
C TYR A 62 -11.53 -0.09 0.10
N ARG A 63 -11.98 0.65 -0.91
CA ARG A 63 -12.99 1.69 -0.74
C ARG A 63 -14.38 1.07 -0.84
N GLN A 64 -15.07 0.96 0.28
CA GLN A 64 -16.47 0.60 0.40
C GLN A 64 -17.38 1.80 0.14
N GLY A 65 -18.31 1.66 -0.81
CA GLY A 65 -19.45 2.58 -0.92
C GLY A 65 -20.69 1.94 -1.52
N GLY A 66 -20.96 0.70 -1.13
CA GLY A 66 -22.24 0.03 -1.31
C GLY A 66 -22.17 -1.24 -2.15
N SER A 67 -21.15 -1.40 -2.99
CA SER A 67 -21.03 -2.52 -3.93
C SER A 67 -19.93 -3.52 -3.61
N CYS A 68 -19.06 -3.22 -2.64
CA CYS A 68 -17.96 -4.12 -2.28
C CYS A 68 -18.43 -5.17 -1.28
N GLY A 69 -17.96 -6.40 -1.43
CA GLY A 69 -18.10 -7.43 -0.40
C GLY A 69 -17.25 -7.15 0.86
N LEU A 70 -17.35 -8.03 1.85
CA LEU A 70 -16.63 -7.91 3.12
C LEU A 70 -15.12 -8.12 2.97
N ASN A 71 -14.67 -8.82 1.94
CA ASN A 71 -13.26 -8.98 1.60
C ASN A 71 -12.90 -8.21 0.31
N GLY A 72 -13.61 -7.11 0.06
CA GLY A 72 -13.38 -6.25 -1.10
C GLY A 72 -13.86 -6.85 -2.43
N GLU A 73 -14.66 -7.92 -2.43
CA GLU A 73 -15.25 -8.50 -3.64
C GLU A 73 -15.96 -7.43 -4.47
N ASN A 74 -15.86 -7.51 -5.80
CA ASN A 74 -16.35 -6.53 -6.78
C ASN A 74 -15.65 -5.16 -6.75
N CYS A 75 -14.54 -5.02 -6.01
CA CYS A 75 -13.80 -3.77 -5.88
C CYS A 75 -12.30 -3.98 -6.04
N ILE A 76 -11.59 -2.89 -6.35
CA ILE A 76 -10.14 -2.92 -6.37
C ILE A 76 -9.65 -2.95 -4.92
N THR A 77 -8.68 -3.81 -4.66
CA THR A 77 -8.05 -3.91 -3.35
C THR A 77 -6.58 -3.51 -3.45
N VAL A 78 -6.09 -2.83 -2.42
CA VAL A 78 -4.66 -2.71 -2.15
C VAL A 78 -4.34 -3.81 -1.16
N GLU A 79 -3.62 -4.83 -1.58
CA GLU A 79 -3.27 -5.98 -0.73
C GLU A 79 -1.77 -6.01 -0.43
N GLY A 80 -1.40 -6.59 0.70
CA GLY A 80 0.02 -6.70 1.02
C GLY A 80 0.34 -7.33 2.36
N SER A 81 1.60 -7.21 2.75
CA SER A 81 2.09 -7.55 4.08
C SER A 81 3.13 -6.55 4.54
N LEU A 82 2.92 -6.01 5.74
CA LEU A 82 3.88 -5.20 6.47
C LEU A 82 4.31 -5.97 7.71
N PHE A 83 5.61 -6.15 7.92
CA PHE A 83 6.12 -6.87 9.06
C PHE A 83 7.53 -6.43 9.42
N ASN A 84 7.95 -6.82 10.62
CA ASN A 84 9.29 -6.60 11.11
C ASN A 84 10.10 -7.90 11.17
N THR A 85 11.42 -7.79 10.99
CA THR A 85 12.36 -8.89 11.23
C THR A 85 13.37 -8.49 12.31
N PRO A 86 13.91 -9.45 13.09
CA PRO A 86 14.89 -9.14 14.14
C PRO A 86 16.17 -8.46 13.63
N ASP A 87 16.57 -8.75 12.39
CA ASP A 87 17.75 -8.16 11.74
C ASP A 87 17.47 -6.78 11.09
N GLY A 88 16.23 -6.28 11.19
CA GLY A 88 15.82 -5.00 10.62
C GLY A 88 15.69 -5.00 9.10
N ARG A 89 15.81 -6.16 8.45
CA ARG A 89 15.80 -6.30 6.98
C ARG A 89 14.50 -6.89 6.45
N ALA A 90 13.37 -6.52 7.03
CA ALA A 90 12.08 -6.95 6.52
C ALA A 90 11.86 -6.44 5.09
N GLN A 91 11.39 -7.33 4.21
CA GLN A 91 11.01 -6.98 2.85
C GLN A 91 9.49 -7.05 2.72
N ASN A 92 8.87 -5.89 2.82
CA ASN A 92 7.43 -5.74 2.81
C ASN A 92 6.94 -5.72 1.36
N SER A 93 5.69 -6.08 1.11
CA SER A 93 5.17 -6.15 -0.25
C SER A 93 3.73 -5.68 -0.33
N VAL A 94 3.42 -4.87 -1.34
CA VAL A 94 2.06 -4.38 -1.62
C VAL A 94 1.78 -4.48 -3.12
N ASN A 95 0.55 -4.77 -3.47
CA ASN A 95 0.08 -4.78 -4.86
C ASN A 95 -1.36 -4.23 -4.96
N LEU A 96 -1.80 -4.01 -6.19
CA LEU A 96 -3.22 -3.84 -6.50
C LEU A 96 -3.75 -5.18 -6.99
N SER A 97 -4.82 -5.70 -6.38
CA SER A 97 -5.33 -7.03 -6.67
C SER A 97 -6.69 -6.99 -7.34
N LEU A 98 -6.79 -7.81 -8.39
CA LEU A 98 -7.98 -8.11 -9.19
C LEU A 98 -8.20 -9.63 -9.24
N VAL A 99 -7.61 -10.38 -8.29
CA VAL A 99 -7.66 -11.84 -8.28
C VAL A 99 -9.04 -12.31 -7.82
N GLY A 100 -9.61 -13.30 -8.50
CA GLY A 100 -10.91 -13.87 -8.16
C GLY A 100 -12.06 -12.91 -8.48
N SER A 101 -12.86 -12.56 -7.47
CA SER A 101 -14.04 -11.68 -7.62
C SER A 101 -13.74 -10.18 -7.51
N HIS A 102 -12.48 -9.77 -7.36
CA HIS A 102 -12.09 -8.35 -7.32
C HIS A 102 -12.18 -7.71 -8.71
N LYS A 103 -12.55 -6.43 -8.79
CA LYS A 103 -12.79 -5.70 -10.05
C LYS A 103 -12.38 -4.25 -9.96
N ILE A 104 -11.95 -3.63 -11.06
CA ILE A 104 -11.72 -2.18 -11.07
C ILE A 104 -13.06 -1.44 -10.97
N ASN A 105 -13.34 -0.89 -9.80
CA ASN A 105 -14.52 -0.04 -9.56
C ASN A 105 -14.15 1.45 -9.39
N ASN A 106 -12.92 1.75 -8.98
CA ASN A 106 -12.39 3.10 -8.79
C ASN A 106 -10.87 3.11 -9.05
N PRO A 107 -10.27 4.25 -9.39
CA PRO A 107 -8.81 4.38 -9.40
C PRO A 107 -8.24 4.20 -8.00
N ALA A 108 -7.22 3.35 -7.87
CA ALA A 108 -6.43 3.20 -6.65
C ALA A 108 -4.94 3.29 -6.95
N SER A 109 -4.17 3.71 -5.94
CA SER A 109 -2.73 3.72 -5.97
C SER A 109 -2.14 3.54 -4.57
N PHE A 110 -0.89 3.09 -4.51
CA PHE A 110 -0.14 3.04 -3.26
C PHE A 110 1.31 3.46 -3.49
N THR A 111 2.01 3.83 -2.41
CA THR A 111 3.43 4.20 -2.41
C THR A 111 4.03 3.96 -1.03
N PHE A 112 5.17 3.26 -0.95
CA PHE A 112 5.92 3.16 0.31
C PHE A 112 6.53 4.50 0.71
N ALA A 113 6.63 4.78 2.01
CA ALA A 113 7.32 5.96 2.51
C ALA A 113 8.78 5.95 2.05
N GLY A 114 9.28 7.09 1.58
CA GLY A 114 10.64 7.22 1.05
C GLY A 114 10.86 6.58 -0.33
N ALA A 115 9.81 6.11 -0.99
CA ALA A 115 9.92 5.60 -2.36
C ALA A 115 10.36 6.70 -3.33
N THR A 116 11.37 6.41 -4.17
CA THR A 116 11.91 7.34 -5.16
C THR A 116 11.65 6.92 -6.61
N PHE A 117 11.14 5.70 -6.84
CA PHE A 117 10.91 5.16 -8.19
C PHE A 117 9.42 5.10 -8.57
N LYS A 118 9.14 4.98 -9.87
CA LYS A 118 7.80 4.72 -10.43
C LYS A 118 7.67 3.24 -10.77
N CYS A 119 6.45 2.68 -10.67
CA CYS A 119 6.24 1.25 -10.87
C CYS A 119 6.72 0.84 -12.26
N SER A 120 7.76 0.02 -12.31
CA SER A 120 8.36 -0.47 -13.55
C SER A 120 8.83 -1.90 -13.31
N GLY A 121 7.91 -2.85 -13.49
CA GLY A 121 8.17 -4.28 -13.80
C GLY A 121 9.04 -5.15 -12.86
N ARG A 122 9.75 -4.59 -11.87
CA ARG A 122 10.59 -5.23 -10.84
C ARG A 122 11.57 -4.14 -10.39
N LYS A 123 11.26 -3.42 -9.30
CA LYS A 123 12.22 -2.70 -8.46
C LYS A 123 11.52 -2.11 -7.23
N ASP A 124 12.29 -2.00 -6.16
CA ASP A 124 11.83 -1.64 -4.81
C ASP A 124 11.30 -0.20 -4.73
N SER A 125 10.20 -0.04 -3.99
CA SER A 125 9.52 1.22 -3.66
C SER A 125 9.00 2.00 -4.88
N ALA A 126 7.68 1.98 -5.10
CA ALA A 126 7.11 2.67 -6.24
C ALA A 126 5.68 3.18 -6.04
N THR A 127 5.33 4.25 -6.76
CA THR A 127 3.93 4.67 -6.99
C THR A 127 3.32 3.82 -8.09
N CYS A 128 2.31 3.03 -7.75
CA CYS A 128 1.56 2.19 -8.69
C CYS A 128 0.19 2.80 -8.95
N LYS A 129 -0.14 3.02 -10.22
CA LYS A 129 -1.50 3.35 -10.70
C LYS A 129 -1.90 2.30 -11.73
N CYS A 130 -3.18 1.98 -11.80
CA CYS A 130 -3.70 1.15 -12.87
C CYS A 130 -3.31 1.71 -14.26
N GLY A 131 -2.71 0.89 -15.13
CA GLY A 131 -2.33 1.19 -16.51
C GLY A 131 -0.88 1.63 -16.68
N TYR A 132 -0.08 1.66 -15.60
CA TYR A 132 1.29 2.15 -15.61
C TYR A 132 2.31 1.04 -15.28
N GLY A 133 3.26 0.80 -16.18
CA GLY A 133 4.54 0.12 -15.89
C GLY A 133 4.48 -1.27 -15.24
N GLY A 134 3.51 -2.09 -15.65
CA GLY A 134 3.35 -3.47 -15.15
C GLY A 134 2.45 -3.63 -13.92
N ALA A 135 1.77 -2.55 -13.48
CA ALA A 135 0.64 -2.67 -12.57
C ALA A 135 -0.56 -3.28 -13.33
N TYR A 136 -1.15 -4.35 -12.78
CA TYR A 136 -2.18 -5.16 -13.43
C TYR A 136 -3.56 -4.51 -13.35
N CYS A 137 -4.26 -4.45 -14.50
CA CYS A 137 -5.50 -3.66 -14.65
C CYS A 137 -6.56 -4.31 -15.52
N ALA A 138 -6.40 -5.60 -15.80
CA ALA A 138 -7.38 -6.37 -16.55
C ALA A 138 -8.14 -7.27 -15.57
N ASP A 139 -9.47 -7.21 -15.60
CA ASP A 139 -10.32 -8.16 -14.90
C ASP A 139 -10.00 -9.58 -15.39
N GLY A 140 -9.87 -10.54 -14.48
CA GLY A 140 -9.59 -11.94 -14.83
C GLY A 140 -8.13 -12.27 -15.15
N ASP A 141 -7.18 -11.37 -14.90
CA ASP A 141 -5.76 -11.74 -14.90
C ASP A 141 -5.48 -12.62 -13.67
N GLY A 142 -5.63 -13.93 -13.83
CA GLY A 142 -5.45 -14.95 -12.79
C GLY A 142 -4.01 -15.11 -12.29
N ARG A 143 -3.15 -14.12 -12.50
CA ARG A 143 -1.79 -14.06 -11.98
C ARG A 143 -1.74 -12.98 -10.93
N SER A 144 -1.42 -13.37 -9.69
CA SER A 144 -1.07 -12.44 -8.61
C SER A 144 -0.15 -11.35 -9.18
N GLY A 145 -0.61 -10.10 -9.16
CA GLY A 145 0.13 -9.00 -9.76
C GLY A 145 1.56 -8.91 -9.20
N ALA A 146 2.46 -8.26 -9.93
CA ALA A 146 3.85 -8.10 -9.49
C ALA A 146 3.87 -7.27 -8.21
N ALA A 147 3.97 -7.95 -7.06
CA ALA A 147 4.03 -7.29 -5.77
C ALA A 147 5.23 -6.35 -5.73
N ILE A 148 4.96 -5.07 -5.47
CA ILE A 148 6.00 -4.07 -5.28
C ILE A 148 6.53 -4.28 -3.89
N ARG A 149 7.85 -4.47 -3.80
CA ARG A 149 8.52 -4.64 -2.54
C ARG A 149 8.97 -3.30 -1.99
N SER A 150 8.97 -3.15 -0.68
CA SER A 150 9.69 -2.06 -0.03
C SER A 150 11.19 -2.27 -0.20
N GLY A 151 11.98 -1.22 0.02
CA GLY A 151 13.36 -1.44 0.44
C GLY A 151 13.39 -2.24 1.76
N TYR A 152 14.55 -2.78 2.13
CA TYR A 152 14.70 -3.46 3.41
C TYR A 152 14.50 -2.49 4.57
N GLY A 153 13.63 -2.85 5.54
CA GLY A 153 13.43 -2.06 6.74
C GLY A 153 12.22 -2.48 7.55
N ASN A 154 12.31 -2.29 8.86
CA ASN A 154 11.19 -2.39 9.80
C ASN A 154 10.33 -1.10 9.78
N ASN A 155 9.13 -1.18 10.34
CA ASN A 155 8.23 -0.04 10.57
C ASN A 155 7.94 0.77 9.30
N GLN A 156 7.57 0.07 8.23
CA GLN A 156 7.25 0.69 6.95
C GLN A 156 6.05 1.63 7.03
N GLY A 157 6.19 2.77 6.36
CA GLY A 157 5.08 3.64 6.00
C GLY A 157 4.52 3.27 4.62
N LEU A 158 3.20 3.30 4.47
CA LEU A 158 2.50 3.10 3.21
C LEU A 158 1.47 4.20 3.03
N LYS A 159 1.47 4.86 1.88
CA LYS A 159 0.40 5.77 1.48
C LYS A 159 -0.49 5.08 0.46
N ILE A 160 -1.78 5.09 0.69
CA ILE A 160 -2.81 4.59 -0.21
C ILE A 160 -3.67 5.77 -0.65
N THR A 161 -3.98 5.86 -1.94
CA THR A 161 -4.87 6.88 -2.47
C THR A 161 -5.94 6.23 -3.34
N PHE A 162 -7.19 6.48 -2.99
CA PHE A 162 -8.36 6.21 -3.81
C PHE A 162 -8.81 7.54 -4.45
N CYS A 163 -9.01 7.52 -5.78
CA CYS A 163 -9.62 8.61 -6.57
C CYS A 163 -8.95 10.02 -6.54
#